data_AF-A0A1L9Q087-F1
#
_entry.id   AF-A0A1L9Q087-F1
#
_cell.length_a   1.000
_cell.length_b   1.000
_cell.length_c   1.000
_cell.angle_alpha   90.00
_cell.angle_beta   90.00
_cell.angle_gamma   90.00
#
_symmetry.space_group_name_H-M   'P 1'
#
loop_
_entity.id
_entity.type
_entity.pdbx_description
1 polymer ?
#
loop_
_entity_poly.entity_id
_entity_poly.type
_entity_poly.pdbx_seq_one_letter_code
_entity_poly.pdbx_strand_id
1 'polypeptide(L)' 'MIDQNVSSRYIKRWRLQQLLETLFPEVSNFHIRMIEDEWVFTVPKLVTEEQLDTVQDYD' A
#
# COMPACT_ATOMS: atom_id res chain seq x y z
N MET A 1 2.95 -2.32 14.69
CA MET A 1 2.67 -2.16 13.24
C MET A 1 3.86 -2.72 12.48
N ILE A 2 3.66 -3.05 11.20
CA ILE A 2 4.62 -3.72 10.33
C ILE A 2 4.89 -2.78 9.16
N ASP A 3 6.15 -2.50 8.88
CA ASP A 3 6.55 -1.76 7.69
C ASP A 3 6.64 -2.72 6.50
N GLN A 4 6.01 -2.34 5.40
CA GLN A 4 5.99 -3.09 4.15
C GLN A 4 6.26 -2.15 2.99
N ASN A 5 6.90 -2.66 1.95
CA ASN A 5 7.17 -1.95 0.72
C ASN A 5 6.53 -2.67 -0.47
N VAL A 6 6.17 -1.91 -1.49
CA VAL A 6 5.72 -2.40 -2.79
C VAL A 6 6.28 -1.52 -3.90
N SER A 7 6.60 -2.12 -5.06
CA SER A 7 7.07 -1.35 -6.21
C SER A 7 6.06 -0.27 -6.62
N SER A 8 6.54 0.95 -6.84
CA SER A 8 5.69 2.07 -7.29
C SER A 8 5.35 2.01 -8.78
N ARG A 9 6.01 1.12 -9.53
CA ARG A 9 6.01 1.05 -11.00
C ARG A 9 4.60 0.93 -11.61
N TYR A 10 3.65 0.37 -10.86
CA TYR A 10 2.25 0.18 -11.28
C TYR A 10 1.22 0.61 -10.23
N ILE A 11 1.66 1.26 -9.15
CA ILE A 11 0.78 1.58 -8.02
C ILE A 11 0.82 3.08 -7.77
N LYS A 12 -0.36 3.72 -7.88
CA LYS A 12 -0.53 5.12 -7.53
C LYS A 12 -0.79 5.25 -6.02
N ARG A 13 -0.19 6.26 -5.38
CA ARG A 13 -0.33 6.51 -3.92
C ARG A 13 -1.77 6.48 -3.44
N TRP A 14 -2.69 7.13 -4.18
CA TRP A 14 -4.09 7.23 -3.79
C TRP A 14 -4.82 5.88 -3.83
N ARG A 15 -4.50 5.00 -4.80
CA ARG A 15 -5.06 3.64 -4.85
C ARG A 15 -4.53 2.80 -3.70
N LEU A 16 -3.23 2.88 -3.44
CA LEU A 16 -2.62 2.22 -2.28
C LEU A 16 -3.29 2.67 -0.98
N GLN A 17 -3.51 3.97 -0.80
CA GLN A 17 -4.20 4.49 0.38
C GLN A 17 -5.63 3.95 0.49
N GLN A 18 -6.42 3.97 -0.59
CA GLN A 18 -7.78 3.45 -0.57
C GLN A 18 -7.84 1.95 -0.24
N LEU A 19 -6.91 1.16 -0.75
CA LEU A 19 -6.81 -0.26 -0.40
C LEU A 19 -6.49 -0.44 1.08
N LEU A 20 -5.51 0.29 1.60
CA LEU A 20 -5.12 0.21 3.01
C LEU A 20 -6.26 0.63 3.95
N GLU A 21 -6.99 1.71 3.61
CA GLU A 21 -8.18 2.15 4.35
C GLU A 21 -9.31 1.11 4.30
N THR A 22 -9.46 0.41 3.17
CA THR A 22 -10.45 -0.68 3.02
C THR A 22 -10.09 -1.90 3.86
N LEU A 23 -8.80 -2.27 3.91
CA LEU A 23 -8.31 -3.42 4.67
C LEU A 23 -8.23 -3.16 6.17
N PHE A 24 -7.91 -1.92 6.55
CA PHE A 24 -7.67 -1.52 7.92
C PHE A 24 -8.50 -0.27 8.25
N PRO A 25 -9.83 -0.39 8.32
CA PRO A 25 -10.72 0.75 8.57
C PRO A 25 -10.47 1.43 9.92
N GLU A 26 -9.88 0.72 10.88
CA GLU A 26 -9.48 1.24 12.19
C GLU A 26 -8.20 2.09 12.16
N VAL A 27 -7.49 2.11 11.02
CA VAL A 27 -6.23 2.83 10.84
C VAL A 27 -6.41 3.90 9.76
N SER A 28 -6.16 5.16 10.11
CA SER A 28 -6.27 6.29 9.16
C SER A 28 -4.92 6.85 8.73
N ASN A 29 -3.82 6.40 9.32
CA ASN A 29 -2.48 6.87 9.00
C ASN A 29 -1.52 5.69 8.77
N PHE A 30 -1.21 5.45 7.49
CA PHE A 30 -0.33 4.37 7.05
C PHE A 30 1.10 4.82 6.75
N HIS A 31 1.47 6.07 7.06
CA HIS A 31 2.84 6.58 6.85
C HIS A 31 3.39 6.36 5.43
N ILE A 32 2.52 6.38 4.41
CA ILE A 32 2.86 6.07 3.01
C ILE A 32 3.88 7.09 2.49
N ARG A 33 5.05 6.60 2.08
CA ARG A 33 6.16 7.39 1.53
C ARG A 33 6.83 6.64 0.38
N MET A 34 7.45 7.37 -0.53
CA MET A 34 8.22 6.78 -1.64
C MET A 34 9.71 6.76 -1.28
N ILE A 35 10.37 5.61 -1.44
CA ILE A 35 11.81 5.41 -1.23
C ILE A 35 12.31 4.53 -2.37
N GLU A 36 13.31 4.99 -3.14
CA GLU A 36 13.95 4.19 -4.21
C GLU A 36 12.95 3.50 -5.16
N ASP A 37 11.94 4.25 -5.64
CA ASP A 37 10.86 3.76 -6.52
C ASP A 37 9.93 2.72 -5.87
N GLU A 38 9.92 2.61 -4.55
CA GLU A 38 9.00 1.77 -3.78
C GLU A 38 8.11 2.61 -2.87
N TRP A 39 6.83 2.24 -2.79
CA TRP A 39 5.95 2.74 -1.74
C TRP A 39 6.21 1.96 -0.46
N VAL A 40 6.67 2.66 0.57
CA VAL A 40 6.82 2.14 1.92
C VAL A 40 5.66 2.63 2.76
N PHE A 41 5.01 1.71 3.48
CA PHE A 41 3.84 1.98 4.30
C PHE A 41 3.81 1.09 5.54
N THR A 42 3.09 1.55 6.56
CA THR A 42 3.02 0.91 7.88
C THR A 42 1.60 0.41 8.12
N VAL A 43 1.44 -0.89 8.38
CA VAL A 43 0.14 -1.57 8.49
C VAL A 43 0.05 -2.43 9.75
N PRO A 44 -1.16 -2.70 10.29
CA PRO A 44 -1.30 -3.56 11.45
C PRO A 44 -1.08 -5.05 11.12
N LYS A 45 -1.24 -5.45 9.85
CA LYS A 45 -1.02 -6.81 9.36
C LYS A 45 -0.43 -6.78 7.95
N LEU A 46 0.36 -7.79 7.58
CA LEU A 46 0.92 -7.93 6.23
C LEU A 46 -0.19 -7.94 5.17
N VAL A 47 -0.04 -7.09 4.16
CA VAL A 47 -0.87 -7.12 2.95
C VAL A 47 -0.26 -8.17 2.01
N THR A 48 -1.08 -9.06 1.48
CA THR A 48 -0.62 -10.11 0.55
C THR A 48 -0.50 -9.56 -0.87
N GLU A 49 0.29 -10.23 -1.71
CA GLU A 49 0.44 -9.85 -3.13
C GLU A 49 -0.90 -9.85 -3.86
N GLU A 50 -1.80 -10.80 -3.57
CA GLU A 50 -3.16 -10.84 -4.14
C GLU A 50 -3.98 -9.57 -3.81
N GLN A 51 -3.83 -9.03 -2.60
CA GLN A 51 -4.49 -7.79 -2.20
C GLN A 51 -3.87 -6.59 -2.90
N LEU A 52 -2.54 -6.57 -3.05
CA LEU A 52 -1.82 -5.51 -3.75
C LEU A 52 -2.08 -5.53 -5.27
N ASP A 53 -2.33 -6.69 -5.86
CA ASP A 53 -2.66 -6.81 -7.29
C ASP A 53 -3.96 -6.08 -7.66
N THR A 54 -4.91 -5.98 -6.73
CA THR A 54 -6.18 -5.25 -6.95
C THR A 54 -6.01 -3.76 -7.24
N VAL A 55 -4.86 -3.17 -6.88
CA VAL A 55 -4.56 -1.75 -7.10
C VAL A 55 -3.52 -1.50 -8.18
N GLN A 56 -2.94 -2.56 -8.76
CA GLN A 56 -1.99 -2.43 -9.86
C GLN A 56 -2.71 -1.93 -11.11
N ASP A 57 -2.24 -0.82 -11.65
CA ASP A 57 -2.70 -0.23 -12.91
C ASP A 57 -1.78 -0.78 -14.02
N TYR A 58 -2.18 -1.91 -14.61
CA TYR A 58 -1.59 -2.41 -15.85
C TYR A 58 -2.16 -1.57 -17.00
N ASP A 59 -1.50 -0.46 -17.33
CA ASP A 59 -1.74 0.30 -18.56
C ASP A 59 -1.10 -0.41 -19.77
#